data_AF-A0A845ZVV5-F1
#
_entry.id   AF-A0A845ZVV5-F1
#
_cell.length_a   1.000
_cell.length_b   1.000
_cell.length_c   1.000
_cell.angle_alpha   90.00
_cell.angle_beta   90.00
_cell.angle_gamma   90.00
#
_symmetry.space_group_name_H-M   'P 1'
#
loop_
_entity.id
_entity.type
_entity.pdbx_description
1 polymer ?
#
loop_
_entity_poly.entity_id
_entity_poly.type
_entity_poly.pdbx_seq_one_letter_code
_entity_poly.pdbx_strand_id
1 'polypeptide(L)'
;VAVKTLVDVGWEPIIKLAQKMGIKSKLHPTYSLALGASEVNLLELTSSYGTLAAQGIHHDAHGIRRIIDQHGNVIYDHKLEGERAIDAETAAIVTWMLRGVVTGGTGTAAQIGRPAVGKTGTTDDARDLWFVGYIPQLVAGVWLGNDDNKPTRGSSATAAATWRRFMLEVIEDLDRESFTERPRKLSGREATIEAQPIKPKRVINKKFVPTTVTASTSRSRRRTSSRRGSSTRRASSTRRRSSRVRVSRKNSQPKRYYRRKATTKRSYPRKSTTRRYTPRNTAPRRRSAPAKRRYAPAPARRRPAPARARRRPAPAPRVAPKPVARPKPQRRPAGGPLAPPAARK
;
A
#
# COMPACT_ATOMS: atom_id res chain seq x y z
N VAL A 1 15.37 -9.95 3.94
CA VAL A 1 15.37 -9.96 2.46
C VAL A 1 15.43 -8.54 1.90
N ALA A 2 14.42 -7.68 2.12
CA ALA A 2 14.40 -6.31 1.58
C ALA A 2 15.69 -5.48 1.84
N VAL A 3 16.18 -5.47 3.08
CA VAL A 3 17.44 -4.78 3.42
C VAL A 3 18.64 -5.38 2.67
N LYS A 4 18.68 -6.71 2.50
CA LYS A 4 19.74 -7.37 1.73
C LYS A 4 19.68 -6.95 0.25
N THR A 5 18.49 -6.96 -0.34
CA THR A 5 18.29 -6.48 -1.72
C THR A 5 18.72 -5.02 -1.88
N LEU A 6 18.40 -4.15 -0.90
CA LEU A 6 18.90 -2.78 -0.90
C LEU A 6 20.43 -2.71 -0.83
N VAL A 7 21.07 -3.55 -0.01
CA VAL A 7 22.53 -3.62 0.07
C VAL A 7 23.14 -4.08 -1.26
N ASP A 8 22.53 -5.08 -1.90
CA ASP A 8 23.01 -5.63 -3.17
C ASP A 8 22.82 -4.64 -4.35
N VAL A 9 21.78 -3.78 -4.32
CA VAL A 9 21.48 -2.82 -5.39
C VAL A 9 22.08 -1.43 -5.15
N GLY A 10 22.13 -0.95 -3.91
CA GLY A 10 22.59 0.40 -3.56
C GLY A 10 21.48 1.42 -3.30
N TRP A 11 21.81 2.47 -2.53
CA TRP A 11 20.87 3.56 -2.24
C TRP A 11 20.53 4.38 -3.48
N GLU A 12 21.56 4.87 -4.19
CA GLU A 12 21.39 5.79 -5.31
C GLU A 12 20.55 5.20 -6.45
N PRO A 13 20.78 3.95 -6.90
CA PRO A 13 19.95 3.38 -7.96
C PRO A 13 18.49 3.20 -7.56
N ILE A 14 18.22 2.84 -6.28
CA ILE A 14 16.86 2.70 -5.74
C ILE A 14 16.16 4.05 -5.67
N ILE A 15 16.84 5.09 -5.16
CA ILE A 15 16.28 6.43 -5.03
C ILE A 15 15.94 7.00 -6.42
N LYS A 16 16.87 6.88 -7.39
CA LYS A 16 16.63 7.31 -8.77
C LYS A 16 15.46 6.58 -9.40
N LEU A 17 15.32 5.27 -9.17
CA LEU A 17 14.18 4.51 -9.68
C LEU A 17 12.87 5.02 -9.07
N ALA A 18 12.82 5.20 -7.75
CA ALA A 18 11.63 5.71 -7.08
C ALA A 18 11.22 7.10 -7.61
N GLN A 19 12.21 7.97 -7.86
CA GLN A 19 12.00 9.28 -8.47
C GLN A 19 11.46 9.19 -9.90
N LYS A 20 12.02 8.31 -10.74
CA LYS A 20 11.48 8.04 -12.09
C LYS A 20 10.04 7.50 -12.06
N MET A 21 9.66 6.83 -10.98
CA MET A 21 8.29 6.37 -10.76
C MET A 21 7.38 7.44 -10.13
N GLY A 22 7.86 8.67 -9.89
CA GLY A 22 7.03 9.79 -9.42
C GLY A 22 7.14 10.12 -7.93
N ILE A 23 8.04 9.49 -7.18
CA ILE A 23 8.30 9.87 -5.79
C ILE A 23 9.18 11.12 -5.76
N LYS A 24 8.58 12.28 -5.42
CA LYS A 24 9.26 13.58 -5.33
C LYS A 24 9.74 13.87 -3.90
N SER A 25 9.08 13.23 -2.92
CA SER A 25 9.47 13.26 -1.51
C SER A 25 10.92 12.83 -1.28
N LYS A 26 11.58 13.44 -0.28
CA LYS A 26 13.00 13.18 0.01
C LYS A 26 13.20 11.77 0.56
N LEU A 27 13.98 10.95 -0.13
CA LEU A 27 14.37 9.62 0.31
C LEU A 27 15.77 9.64 0.94
N HIS A 28 15.88 9.15 2.17
CA HIS A 28 17.15 9.16 2.90
C HIS A 28 17.97 7.89 2.61
N PRO A 29 19.27 8.00 2.25
CA PRO A 29 20.13 6.86 1.95
C PRO A 29 20.54 6.12 3.24
N THR A 30 19.58 5.40 3.81
CA THR A 30 19.70 4.66 5.07
C THR A 30 19.25 3.21 4.85
N TYR A 31 19.65 2.28 5.72
CA TYR A 31 19.17 0.89 5.60
C TYR A 31 17.66 0.76 5.82
N SER A 32 17.09 1.65 6.62
CA SER A 32 15.64 1.74 6.88
C SER A 32 14.84 2.20 5.66
N LEU A 33 15.49 2.72 4.61
CA LEU A 33 14.84 3.00 3.33
C LEU A 33 14.13 1.75 2.77
N ALA A 34 14.75 0.57 2.91
CA ALA A 34 14.16 -0.71 2.49
C ALA A 34 12.89 -1.10 3.25
N LEU A 35 12.59 -0.42 4.36
CA LEU A 35 11.44 -0.67 5.23
C LEU A 35 10.39 0.44 5.13
N GLY A 36 10.60 1.47 4.30
CA GLY A 36 9.65 2.58 4.14
C GLY A 36 9.74 3.65 5.22
N ALA A 37 10.92 3.88 5.80
CA ALA A 37 11.11 4.89 6.86
C ALA A 37 11.17 6.35 6.35
N SER A 38 11.18 6.59 5.04
CA SER A 38 11.07 7.93 4.47
C SER A 38 9.61 8.27 4.25
N GLU A 39 9.19 9.47 4.69
CA GLU A 39 7.84 9.96 4.48
C GLU A 39 7.60 10.26 3.00
N VAL A 40 6.42 9.88 2.51
CA VAL A 40 6.00 10.10 1.13
C VAL A 40 4.56 10.58 1.07
N ASN A 41 4.25 11.45 0.12
CA ASN A 41 2.88 11.88 -0.14
C ASN A 41 2.04 10.71 -0.71
N LEU A 42 0.79 10.55 -0.26
CA LEU A 42 -0.10 9.49 -0.74
C LEU A 42 -0.35 9.56 -2.26
N LEU A 43 -0.48 10.76 -2.83
CA LEU A 43 -0.68 10.95 -4.27
C LEU A 43 0.55 10.50 -5.06
N GLU A 44 1.76 10.85 -4.61
CA GLU A 44 3.01 10.39 -5.21
C GLU A 44 3.13 8.86 -5.14
N LEU A 45 2.86 8.27 -3.97
CA LEU A 45 2.90 6.84 -3.79
C LEU A 45 1.88 6.12 -4.70
N THR A 46 0.66 6.63 -4.78
CA THR A 46 -0.39 6.07 -5.64
C THR A 46 -0.01 6.19 -7.12
N SER A 47 0.50 7.35 -7.54
CA SER A 47 0.98 7.59 -8.90
C SER A 47 2.13 6.64 -9.28
N SER A 48 3.02 6.31 -8.34
CA SER A 48 4.09 5.34 -8.57
C SER A 48 3.60 3.92 -8.85
N TYR A 49 2.49 3.51 -8.23
CA TYR A 49 1.82 2.25 -8.58
C TYR A 49 1.12 2.34 -9.94
N GLY A 50 0.66 3.54 -10.32
CA GLY A 50 0.18 3.84 -11.67
C GLY A 50 1.22 3.53 -12.75
N THR A 51 2.50 3.78 -12.48
CA THR A 51 3.61 3.39 -13.37
C THR A 51 3.63 1.88 -13.64
N LEU A 52 3.32 1.05 -12.65
CA LEU A 52 3.24 -0.41 -12.82
C LEU A 52 2.02 -0.81 -13.65
N ALA A 53 0.87 -0.18 -13.38
CA ALA A 53 -0.36 -0.39 -14.15
C ALA A 53 -0.17 -0.01 -15.63
N ALA A 54 0.55 1.09 -15.89
CA ALA A 54 0.91 1.59 -17.22
C ALA A 54 2.18 0.93 -17.82
N GLN A 55 2.47 -0.32 -17.44
CA GLN A 55 3.54 -1.14 -18.04
C GLN A 55 4.93 -0.48 -18.01
N GLY A 56 5.20 0.25 -16.93
CA GLY A 56 6.48 0.90 -16.65
C GLY A 56 6.62 2.33 -17.14
N ILE A 57 5.56 2.92 -17.71
CA ILE A 57 5.52 4.33 -18.10
C ILE A 57 4.92 5.14 -16.96
N HIS A 58 5.65 6.12 -16.46
CA HIS A 58 5.17 7.04 -15.44
C HIS A 58 4.47 8.22 -16.11
N HIS A 59 3.30 8.59 -15.57
CA HIS A 59 2.56 9.78 -15.94
C HIS A 59 2.35 10.62 -14.69
N ASP A 60 2.66 11.91 -14.77
CA ASP A 60 2.41 12.85 -13.66
C ASP A 60 0.90 12.93 -13.36
N ALA A 61 0.58 12.88 -12.06
CA ALA A 61 -0.79 13.09 -11.62
C ALA A 61 -1.23 14.55 -11.87
N HIS A 62 -2.36 14.73 -12.55
CA HIS A 62 -2.93 16.04 -12.85
C HIS A 62 -4.45 16.04 -12.56
N GLY A 63 -4.97 17.18 -12.10
CA GLY A 63 -6.40 17.37 -11.83
C GLY A 63 -7.15 18.18 -12.89
N ILE A 64 -6.42 18.92 -13.73
CA ILE A 64 -7.00 19.82 -14.74
C ILE A 64 -6.76 19.22 -16.12
N ARG A 65 -7.85 18.87 -16.82
CA ARG A 65 -7.76 18.38 -18.20
C ARG A 65 -7.65 19.50 -19.23
N ARG A 66 -8.51 20.52 -19.10
CA ARG A 66 -8.63 21.62 -20.06
C ARG A 66 -9.22 22.85 -19.39
N ILE A 67 -8.72 24.03 -19.75
CA ILE A 67 -9.26 25.35 -19.36
C ILE A 67 -9.73 26.05 -20.63
N ILE A 68 -10.99 26.50 -20.65
CA ILE A 68 -11.62 27.20 -21.77
C ILE A 68 -12.18 28.51 -21.23
N ASP A 69 -12.01 29.60 -21.97
CA ASP A 69 -12.60 30.89 -21.62
C ASP A 69 -14.11 30.96 -21.99
N GLN A 70 -14.75 32.07 -21.64
CA GLN A 70 -16.16 32.33 -21.94
C GLN A 70 -16.48 32.44 -23.45
N HIS A 71 -15.46 32.66 -24.28
CA HIS A 71 -15.57 32.78 -25.73
C HIS A 71 -15.31 31.44 -26.44
N GLY A 72 -14.97 30.38 -25.70
CA GLY A 72 -14.67 29.07 -26.24
C GLY A 72 -13.20 28.85 -26.62
N ASN A 73 -12.30 29.79 -26.32
CA ASN A 73 -10.88 29.65 -26.60
C ASN A 73 -10.22 28.74 -25.56
N VAL A 74 -9.36 27.84 -26.02
CA VAL A 74 -8.61 26.93 -25.14
C VAL A 74 -7.40 27.67 -24.58
N ILE A 75 -7.40 27.90 -23.26
CA ILE A 75 -6.28 28.51 -22.52
C ILE A 75 -5.23 27.45 -22.16
N TYR A 76 -5.70 26.26 -21.81
CA TYR A 76 -4.86 25.14 -21.39
C TYR A 76 -5.49 23.84 -21.86
N ASP A 77 -4.68 22.93 -22.39
CA ASP A 77 -5.06 21.55 -22.71
C ASP A 77 -3.94 20.64 -22.25
N HIS A 78 -4.23 19.75 -21.30
CA HIS A 78 -3.20 18.87 -20.75
C HIS A 78 -2.76 17.86 -21.79
N LYS A 79 -1.46 17.85 -22.10
CA LYS A 79 -0.85 16.82 -22.93
C LYS A 79 -0.40 15.68 -22.04
N LEU A 80 -0.93 14.49 -22.28
CA LEU A 80 -0.51 13.29 -21.57
C LEU A 80 0.87 12.86 -22.07
N GLU A 81 1.90 13.31 -21.36
CA GLU A 81 3.28 12.88 -21.56
C GLU A 81 3.64 11.79 -20.54
N GLY A 82 4.58 10.91 -20.89
CA GLY A 82 4.99 9.84 -20.02
C GLY A 82 6.43 9.43 -20.22
N GLU A 83 7.08 9.05 -19.13
CA GLU A 83 8.49 8.67 -19.10
C GLU A 83 8.65 7.20 -18.72
N ARG A 84 9.50 6.46 -19.42
CA ARG A 84 9.76 5.06 -19.07
C ARG A 84 10.64 4.97 -17.82
N ALA A 85 10.03 4.53 -16.72
CA ALA A 85 10.73 4.28 -15.45
C ALA A 85 11.29 2.86 -15.36
N ILE A 86 10.52 1.87 -15.84
CA ILE A 86 10.91 0.46 -15.91
C ILE A 86 10.47 -0.15 -17.25
N ASP A 87 11.11 -1.24 -17.66
CA ASP A 87 10.67 -2.00 -18.82
C ASP A 87 9.35 -2.75 -18.53
N ALA A 88 8.58 -3.00 -19.60
CA ALA A 88 7.25 -3.59 -19.50
C ALA A 88 7.27 -5.02 -18.91
N GLU A 89 8.32 -5.79 -19.19
CA GLU A 89 8.47 -7.14 -18.64
C GLU A 89 8.70 -7.11 -17.12
N THR A 90 9.51 -6.17 -16.62
CA THR A 90 9.74 -5.98 -15.18
C THR A 90 8.45 -5.54 -14.51
N ALA A 91 7.70 -4.61 -15.12
CA ALA A 91 6.39 -4.21 -14.63
C ALA A 91 5.42 -5.41 -14.55
N ALA A 92 5.41 -6.30 -15.55
CA ALA A 92 4.59 -7.51 -15.56
C ALA A 92 5.02 -8.51 -14.47
N ILE A 93 6.32 -8.66 -14.20
CA ILE A 93 6.82 -9.50 -13.10
C ILE A 93 6.39 -8.96 -11.74
N VAL A 94 6.56 -7.66 -11.51
CA VAL A 94 6.14 -7.03 -10.25
C VAL A 94 4.63 -7.14 -10.08
N THR A 95 3.85 -6.88 -11.13
CA THR A 95 2.39 -7.05 -11.14
C THR A 95 2.00 -8.50 -10.79
N TRP A 96 2.66 -9.49 -11.38
CA TRP A 96 2.43 -10.90 -11.07
C TRP A 96 2.73 -11.23 -9.60
N MET A 97 3.81 -10.69 -9.04
CA MET A 97 4.14 -10.85 -7.62
C MET A 97 3.10 -10.19 -6.71
N LEU A 98 2.67 -8.97 -7.03
CA LEU A 98 1.65 -8.22 -6.28
C LEU A 98 0.27 -8.89 -6.32
N ARG A 99 -0.05 -9.64 -7.39
CA ARG A 99 -1.26 -10.46 -7.45
C ARG A 99 -1.32 -11.46 -6.31
N GLY A 100 -0.20 -12.10 -5.97
CA GLY A 100 -0.10 -13.06 -4.86
C GLY A 100 -0.50 -12.47 -3.51
N VAL A 101 -0.24 -11.17 -3.29
CA VAL A 101 -0.61 -10.45 -2.06
C VAL A 101 -2.13 -10.40 -1.89
N VAL A 102 -2.87 -10.20 -2.97
CA VAL A 102 -4.34 -10.10 -2.96
C VAL A 102 -5.00 -11.48 -3.03
N THR A 103 -4.43 -12.45 -3.74
CA THR A 103 -5.06 -13.78 -3.90
C THR A 103 -4.90 -14.70 -2.69
N GLY A 104 -3.83 -14.54 -1.91
CA GLY A 104 -3.58 -15.39 -0.73
C GLY A 104 -2.61 -14.81 0.29
N GLY A 105 -2.26 -13.53 0.18
CA GLY A 105 -1.34 -12.85 1.08
C GLY A 105 -2.04 -11.90 2.03
N THR A 106 -1.30 -10.90 2.50
CA THR A 106 -1.77 -9.91 3.48
C THR A 106 -2.86 -8.98 2.93
N GLY A 107 -3.01 -8.88 1.61
CA GLY A 107 -4.00 -8.03 0.93
C GLY A 107 -5.29 -8.75 0.58
N THR A 108 -5.57 -9.94 1.13
CA THR A 108 -6.77 -10.74 0.79
C THR A 108 -8.09 -9.97 0.94
N ALA A 109 -8.16 -9.02 1.88
CA ALA A 109 -9.33 -8.16 2.06
C ALA A 109 -9.61 -7.20 0.88
N ALA A 110 -8.68 -7.06 -0.08
CA ALA A 110 -8.84 -6.26 -1.29
C ALA A 110 -9.44 -7.03 -2.48
N GLN A 111 -9.85 -8.29 -2.31
CA GLN A 111 -10.42 -9.07 -3.42
C GLN A 111 -11.76 -8.51 -3.91
N ILE A 112 -11.81 -8.17 -5.21
CA ILE A 112 -12.97 -7.55 -5.88
C ILE A 112 -13.61 -8.46 -6.94
N GLY A 113 -13.28 -9.75 -7.00
CA GLY A 113 -13.88 -10.70 -7.96
C GLY A 113 -13.38 -10.59 -9.41
N ARG A 114 -12.41 -9.71 -9.68
CA ARG A 114 -11.71 -9.56 -10.97
C ARG A 114 -10.18 -9.47 -10.75
N PRO A 115 -9.35 -9.52 -11.81
CA PRO A 115 -7.91 -9.31 -11.67
C PRO A 115 -7.62 -7.99 -10.96
N ALA A 116 -6.96 -8.07 -9.81
CA ALA A 116 -6.53 -6.94 -8.99
C ALA A 116 -5.22 -7.30 -8.30
N VAL A 117 -4.40 -6.29 -8.07
CA VAL A 117 -3.12 -6.43 -7.36
C VAL A 117 -2.98 -5.29 -6.36
N GLY A 118 -2.09 -5.45 -5.39
CA GLY A 118 -1.80 -4.38 -4.46
C GLY A 118 -0.87 -4.80 -3.35
N LYS A 119 -0.56 -3.85 -2.47
CA LYS A 119 0.33 -4.05 -1.34
C LYS A 119 -0.18 -3.34 -0.11
N THR A 120 -0.11 -4.05 1.01
CA THR A 120 -0.32 -3.52 2.36
C THR A 120 0.93 -2.82 2.87
N GLY A 121 0.78 -1.77 3.67
CA GLY A 121 1.86 -1.11 4.41
C GLY A 121 1.39 -0.71 5.80
N THR A 122 2.09 -1.14 6.84
CA THR A 122 1.77 -0.81 8.24
C THR A 122 3.00 -0.23 8.89
N THR A 123 2.92 0.96 9.48
CA THR A 123 4.02 1.55 10.25
C THR A 123 4.02 1.02 11.69
N ASP A 124 5.11 1.28 12.41
CA ASP A 124 5.26 0.89 13.82
C ASP A 124 4.10 1.40 14.67
N ASP A 125 3.74 0.63 15.71
CA ASP A 125 2.56 0.85 16.56
C ASP A 125 1.21 0.94 15.79
N ALA A 126 1.17 0.56 14.51
CA ALA A 126 0.00 0.69 13.64
C ALA A 126 -0.55 2.12 13.60
N ARG A 127 0.36 3.11 13.48
CA ARG A 127 0.00 4.52 13.30
C ARG A 127 -0.61 4.75 11.92
N ASP A 128 0.04 4.24 10.89
CA ASP A 128 -0.41 4.37 9.51
C ASP A 128 -0.75 3.01 8.92
N LEU A 129 -1.92 2.94 8.30
CA LEU A 129 -2.44 1.75 7.63
C LEU A 129 -2.64 2.08 6.16
N TRP A 130 -1.88 1.43 5.29
CA TRP A 130 -1.86 1.69 3.86
C TRP A 130 -2.34 0.47 3.08
N PHE A 131 -3.07 0.75 2.01
CA PHE A 131 -3.22 -0.19 0.91
C PHE A 131 -3.19 0.58 -0.41
N VAL A 132 -2.24 0.23 -1.28
CA VAL A 132 -2.18 0.75 -2.65
C VAL A 132 -2.36 -0.43 -3.59
N GLY A 133 -3.34 -0.33 -4.47
CA GLY A 133 -3.70 -1.40 -5.39
C GLY A 133 -4.22 -0.85 -6.71
N TYR A 134 -4.20 -1.71 -7.73
CA TYR A 134 -4.66 -1.35 -9.05
C TYR A 134 -5.29 -2.54 -9.79
N ILE A 135 -6.12 -2.18 -10.75
CA ILE A 135 -6.55 -2.98 -11.90
C ILE A 135 -5.85 -2.42 -13.15
N PRO A 136 -5.91 -3.07 -14.33
CA PRO A 136 -5.27 -2.52 -15.54
C PRO A 136 -5.66 -1.06 -15.85
N GLN A 137 -6.90 -0.67 -15.53
CA GLN A 137 -7.45 0.64 -15.89
C GLN A 137 -7.33 1.73 -14.83
N LEU A 138 -7.06 1.36 -13.57
CA LEU A 138 -7.17 2.28 -12.45
C LEU A 138 -6.27 1.87 -11.29
N VAL A 139 -5.58 2.86 -10.72
CA VAL A 139 -4.85 2.75 -9.45
C VAL A 139 -5.57 3.55 -8.36
N ALA A 140 -5.62 3.00 -7.15
CA ALA A 140 -6.13 3.68 -5.97
C ALA A 140 -5.27 3.38 -4.75
N GLY A 141 -5.02 4.42 -3.95
CA GLY A 141 -4.31 4.34 -2.68
C GLY A 141 -5.22 4.77 -1.54
N VAL A 142 -5.19 4.00 -0.45
CA VAL A 142 -5.91 4.30 0.78
C VAL A 142 -4.91 4.38 1.92
N TRP A 143 -4.96 5.49 2.65
CA TRP A 143 -4.29 5.67 3.94
C TRP A 143 -5.34 5.87 5.01
N LEU A 144 -5.13 5.22 6.16
CA LEU A 144 -5.87 5.46 7.39
C LEU A 144 -4.85 5.75 8.50
N GLY A 145 -4.99 6.89 9.14
CA GLY A 145 -4.15 7.33 10.25
C GLY A 145 -4.83 8.43 11.05
N ASN A 146 -4.20 8.84 12.16
CA ASN A 146 -4.62 10.00 12.93
C ASN A 146 -3.67 11.16 12.65
N ASP A 147 -4.21 12.36 12.45
CA ASP A 147 -3.41 13.57 12.19
C ASP A 147 -2.46 13.91 13.35
N ASP A 148 -2.77 13.47 14.57
CA ASP A 148 -1.93 13.63 15.76
C ASP A 148 -0.90 12.49 15.95
N ASN A 149 -0.75 11.63 14.94
CA ASN A 149 0.17 10.49 14.89
C ASN A 149 -0.01 9.47 16.04
N LYS A 150 -1.16 9.47 16.71
CA LYS A 150 -1.49 8.42 17.68
C LYS A 150 -1.78 7.10 16.96
N PRO A 151 -1.55 5.95 17.62
CA PRO A 151 -1.91 4.64 17.08
C PRO A 151 -3.37 4.56 16.63
N THR A 152 -3.59 4.11 15.39
CA THR A 152 -4.92 4.00 14.76
C THR A 152 -5.70 2.78 15.27
N ARG A 153 -5.02 1.85 15.98
CA ARG A 153 -5.60 0.60 16.51
C ARG A 153 -6.34 -0.19 15.42
N GLY A 154 -5.59 -0.64 14.42
CA GLY A 154 -6.11 -1.42 13.31
C GLY A 154 -5.02 -2.18 12.58
N SER A 155 -5.33 -2.63 11.37
CA SER A 155 -4.34 -3.23 10.48
C SER A 155 -4.58 -2.77 9.06
N SER A 156 -3.57 -2.92 8.20
CA SER A 156 -3.69 -2.61 6.77
C SER A 156 -4.72 -3.47 6.03
N ALA A 157 -5.25 -4.53 6.65
CA ALA A 157 -6.43 -5.21 6.14
C ALA A 157 -7.68 -4.30 6.14
N THR A 158 -7.78 -3.34 7.07
CA THR A 158 -8.84 -2.34 7.10
C THR A 158 -8.71 -1.34 5.95
N ALA A 159 -7.48 -0.89 5.65
CA ALA A 159 -7.21 -0.06 4.47
C ALA A 159 -7.54 -0.83 3.17
N ALA A 160 -7.15 -2.11 3.08
CA ALA A 160 -7.48 -3.00 1.97
C ALA A 160 -9.00 -3.21 1.80
N ALA A 161 -9.74 -3.38 2.90
CA ALA A 161 -11.20 -3.50 2.85
C ALA A 161 -11.88 -2.19 2.42
N THR A 162 -11.32 -1.05 2.81
CA THR A 162 -11.79 0.29 2.39
C THR A 162 -11.53 0.50 0.90
N TRP A 163 -10.34 0.14 0.42
CA TRP A 163 -10.01 0.11 -0.99
C TRP A 163 -10.98 -0.78 -1.77
N ARG A 164 -11.29 -1.99 -1.27
CA ARG A 164 -12.27 -2.89 -1.89
C ARG A 164 -13.62 -2.24 -2.04
N ARG A 165 -14.13 -1.57 -0.99
CA ARG A 165 -15.43 -0.90 -1.02
C ARG A 165 -15.47 0.18 -2.10
N PHE A 166 -14.46 1.05 -2.14
CA PHE A 166 -14.33 2.06 -3.18
C PHE A 166 -14.30 1.45 -4.58
N MET A 167 -13.45 0.43 -4.78
CA MET A 167 -13.29 -0.20 -6.08
C MET A 167 -14.53 -0.94 -6.55
N LEU A 168 -15.32 -1.54 -5.65
CA LEU A 168 -16.57 -2.20 -6.05
C LEU A 168 -17.58 -1.22 -6.66
N GLU A 169 -17.64 0.01 -6.18
CA GLU A 169 -18.48 1.06 -6.77
C GLU A 169 -17.92 1.52 -8.12
N VAL A 170 -16.60 1.71 -8.21
CA VAL A 170 -15.97 2.26 -9.43
C VAL A 170 -15.96 1.27 -10.60
N ILE A 171 -15.87 -0.03 -10.32
CA ILE A 171 -15.73 -1.05 -11.38
C ILE A 171 -17.06 -1.49 -12.00
N GLU A 172 -18.22 -1.05 -11.49
CA GLU A 172 -19.52 -1.44 -12.06
C GLU A 172 -19.64 -1.03 -13.53
N ASP A 173 -19.08 0.13 -13.88
CA ASP A 173 -19.09 0.69 -15.23
C ASP A 173 -17.81 0.39 -16.04
N LEU A 174 -16.89 -0.44 -15.51
CA LEU A 174 -15.62 -0.75 -16.16
C LEU A 174 -15.56 -2.18 -16.67
N ASP A 175 -15.24 -2.32 -17.96
CA ASP A 175 -14.99 -3.62 -18.58
C ASP A 175 -13.91 -4.42 -17.82
N ARG A 176 -14.04 -5.74 -17.83
CA ARG A 176 -13.07 -6.63 -17.17
C ARG A 176 -11.84 -6.83 -18.04
N GLU A 177 -10.72 -6.24 -17.65
CA GLU A 177 -9.42 -6.43 -18.30
C GLU A 177 -8.52 -7.40 -17.53
N SER A 178 -7.50 -7.89 -18.24
CA SER A 178 -6.45 -8.74 -17.69
C SER A 178 -5.11 -8.01 -17.70
N PHE A 179 -4.24 -8.30 -16.74
CA PHE A 179 -2.88 -7.78 -16.74
C PHE A 179 -2.05 -8.41 -17.85
N THR A 180 -1.03 -7.67 -18.31
CA THR A 180 0.05 -8.22 -19.14
C THR A 180 0.63 -9.47 -18.47
N GLU A 181 0.75 -10.54 -19.24
CA GLU A 181 1.34 -11.77 -18.74
C GLU A 181 2.83 -11.58 -18.44
N ARG A 182 3.29 -12.24 -17.39
CA ARG A 182 4.70 -12.26 -17.03
C ARG A 182 5.49 -13.02 -18.10
N PRO A 183 6.71 -12.58 -18.49
CA PRO A 183 7.58 -13.36 -19.36
C PRO A 183 7.80 -14.78 -18.81
N ARG A 184 7.82 -15.76 -19.71
CA ARG A 184 8.03 -17.19 -19.37
C ARG A 184 9.45 -17.42 -18.89
N LYS A 185 10.44 -16.84 -19.58
CA LYS A 185 11.86 -16.91 -19.22
C LYS A 185 12.23 -15.71 -18.36
N LEU A 186 12.70 -15.96 -17.15
CA LEU A 186 13.19 -14.91 -16.25
C LEU A 186 14.71 -14.74 -16.30
N SER A 187 15.44 -15.76 -16.75
CA SER A 187 16.89 -15.77 -16.82
C SER A 187 17.40 -15.04 -18.06
N GLY A 188 18.54 -14.36 -17.92
CA GLY A 188 19.21 -13.67 -19.03
C GLY A 188 18.53 -12.37 -19.45
N ARG A 189 17.68 -11.79 -18.60
CA ARG A 189 17.11 -10.45 -18.82
C ARG A 189 18.17 -9.40 -18.54
N GLU A 190 18.24 -8.39 -19.38
CA GLU A 190 19.12 -7.25 -19.18
C GLU A 190 18.68 -6.44 -17.96
N ALA A 191 19.64 -6.00 -17.16
CA ALA A 191 19.36 -5.16 -16.01
C ALA A 191 19.03 -3.74 -16.48
N THR A 192 17.88 -3.21 -16.09
CA THR A 192 17.47 -1.82 -16.36
C THR A 192 18.00 -0.81 -15.35
N ILE A 193 18.63 -1.32 -14.29
CA ILE A 193 19.20 -0.51 -13.20
C ILE A 193 20.65 -0.97 -13.02
N GLU A 194 21.57 -0.01 -13.05
CA GLU A 194 22.97 -0.23 -12.72
C GLU A 194 23.13 -0.29 -11.19
N ALA A 195 23.43 -1.49 -10.67
CA ALA A 195 23.60 -1.68 -9.23
C ALA A 195 24.90 -1.04 -8.72
N GLN A 196 24.82 -0.41 -7.56
CA GLN A 196 25.93 0.17 -6.82
C GLN A 196 25.97 -0.42 -5.39
N PRO A 197 26.42 -1.68 -5.23
CA PRO A 197 26.30 -2.38 -3.96
C PRO A 197 26.98 -1.66 -2.80
N ILE A 198 26.30 -1.65 -1.66
CA ILE A 198 26.81 -1.03 -0.43
C ILE A 198 27.81 -1.97 0.23
N LYS A 199 29.00 -1.46 0.58
CA LYS A 199 29.98 -2.20 1.38
C LYS A 199 29.78 -1.90 2.87
N PRO A 200 29.06 -2.73 3.64
CA PRO A 200 28.88 -2.50 5.07
C PRO A 200 30.22 -2.62 5.80
N LYS A 201 30.50 -1.67 6.71
CA LYS A 201 31.72 -1.69 7.54
C LYS A 201 31.81 -2.93 8.45
N ARG A 202 30.66 -3.46 8.89
CA ARG A 202 30.57 -4.67 9.72
C ARG A 202 29.23 -5.36 9.49
N VAL A 203 29.25 -6.66 9.21
CA VAL A 203 28.04 -7.50 9.13
C VAL A 203 28.00 -8.40 10.37
N ILE A 204 26.93 -8.32 11.15
CA ILE A 204 26.76 -9.15 12.36
C ILE A 204 25.64 -10.15 12.10
N ASN A 205 26.02 -11.37 11.73
CA ASN A 205 25.09 -12.49 11.60
C ASN A 205 24.95 -13.22 12.93
N LYS A 206 24.34 -12.57 13.93
CA LYS A 206 23.96 -13.28 15.17
C LYS A 206 22.58 -13.89 14.99
N LYS A 207 22.43 -15.18 15.28
CA LYS A 207 21.11 -15.81 15.43
C LYS A 207 20.37 -15.06 16.54
N PHE A 208 19.28 -14.38 16.20
CA PHE A 208 18.43 -13.75 17.20
C PHE A 208 17.79 -14.85 18.05
N VAL A 209 18.23 -15.00 19.29
CA VAL A 209 17.59 -15.84 20.30
C VAL A 209 16.71 -14.89 21.12
N PRO A 210 15.38 -14.96 21.01
CA PRO A 210 14.50 -14.14 21.83
C PRO A 210 14.80 -14.46 23.29
N THR A 211 15.29 -13.49 24.05
CA THR A 211 15.42 -13.67 25.50
C THR A 211 14.02 -13.74 26.05
N THR A 212 13.59 -14.92 26.50
CA THR A 212 12.39 -15.06 27.32
C THR A 212 12.60 -14.19 28.55
N VAL A 213 11.92 -13.04 28.59
CA VAL A 213 11.85 -12.23 29.79
C VAL A 213 11.03 -13.05 30.78
N THR A 214 11.71 -13.79 31.65
CA THR A 214 11.07 -14.54 32.73
C THR A 214 10.44 -13.51 33.65
N ALA A 215 9.15 -13.25 33.46
CA ALA A 215 8.35 -12.50 34.41
C ALA A 215 8.43 -13.24 35.75
N SER A 216 9.25 -12.71 36.66
CA SER A 216 9.38 -13.20 38.03
C SER A 216 8.04 -13.02 38.71
N THR A 217 7.24 -14.08 38.67
CA THR A 217 6.00 -14.17 39.44
C THR A 217 6.42 -14.27 40.90
N SER A 218 6.29 -13.17 41.63
CA SER A 218 6.39 -13.12 43.09
C SER A 218 5.29 -13.97 43.71
N ARG A 219 5.52 -15.29 43.82
CA ARG A 219 4.69 -16.20 44.62
C ARG A 219 4.92 -15.92 46.10
N SER A 220 4.03 -15.12 46.67
CA SER A 220 3.72 -15.05 48.10
C SER A 220 3.55 -16.47 48.67
N ARG A 221 4.57 -16.98 49.35
CA ARG A 221 4.47 -18.23 50.13
C ARG A 221 3.75 -17.94 51.44
N ARG A 222 2.49 -18.37 51.49
CA ARG A 222 1.66 -18.48 52.69
C ARG A 222 2.29 -19.56 53.60
N ARG A 223 2.77 -19.16 54.78
CA ARG A 223 3.32 -20.06 55.81
C ARG A 223 2.18 -20.92 56.38
N THR A 224 2.31 -22.24 56.28
CA THR A 224 1.62 -23.21 57.14
C THR A 224 2.62 -23.70 58.19
N SER A 225 2.22 -23.56 59.44
CA SER A 225 2.95 -24.00 60.62
C SER A 225 2.77 -25.49 60.86
N SER A 226 3.86 -26.23 61.04
CA SER A 226 3.84 -27.49 61.79
C SER A 226 5.05 -27.55 62.71
N ARG A 227 4.77 -27.46 64.01
CA ARG A 227 5.68 -27.74 65.12
C ARG A 227 6.19 -29.18 65.04
N ARG A 228 7.49 -29.37 65.17
CA ARG A 228 8.08 -30.51 65.88
C ARG A 228 9.44 -30.08 66.42
N GLY A 229 9.59 -30.17 67.73
CA GLY A 229 10.83 -29.87 68.44
C GLY A 229 11.72 -31.09 68.52
N SER A 230 13.02 -30.84 68.59
CA SER A 230 13.94 -31.61 69.42
C SER A 230 15.18 -30.76 69.70
N SER A 231 15.64 -30.88 70.94
CA SER A 231 16.73 -30.18 71.57
C SER A 231 18.09 -30.51 70.97
N THR A 232 19.03 -29.56 70.99
CA THR A 232 20.30 -29.70 71.73
C THR A 232 21.13 -28.40 71.69
N ARG A 233 21.89 -28.23 72.76
CA ARG A 233 22.72 -27.09 73.19
C ARG A 233 23.79 -26.68 72.16
N ARG A 234 24.10 -25.37 72.07
CA ARG A 234 25.39 -24.81 72.52
C ARG A 234 25.47 -23.29 72.35
N ALA A 235 26.43 -22.75 73.08
CA ALA A 235 26.56 -21.38 73.55
C ALA A 235 27.13 -20.38 72.52
N SER A 236 26.91 -19.11 72.88
CA SER A 236 27.84 -17.98 72.79
C SER A 236 28.25 -17.46 71.40
N SER A 237 27.81 -16.24 71.08
CA SER A 237 28.59 -15.01 71.33
C SER A 237 28.27 -13.93 70.28
N THR A 238 28.12 -12.69 70.76
CA THR A 238 28.59 -11.41 70.18
C THR A 238 28.39 -11.14 68.68
N ARG A 239 27.97 -9.97 68.18
CA ARG A 239 27.83 -8.61 68.70
C ARG A 239 27.10 -7.81 67.61
N ARG A 240 26.35 -6.82 68.06
CA ARG A 240 25.76 -5.72 67.28
C ARG A 240 26.74 -5.11 66.26
N ARG A 241 26.24 -4.72 65.09
CA ARG A 241 26.27 -3.29 64.71
C ARG A 241 25.20 -2.92 63.69
N SER A 242 24.46 -1.89 64.09
CA SER A 242 23.49 -1.13 63.32
C SER A 242 24.23 -0.11 62.45
N SER A 243 23.70 0.16 61.26
CA SER A 243 23.64 1.53 60.76
C SER A 243 22.43 1.70 59.84
N ARG A 244 21.36 2.26 60.43
CA ARG A 244 20.36 3.06 59.73
C ARG A 244 21.05 4.25 59.07
N VAL A 245 20.71 4.53 57.82
CA VAL A 245 20.55 5.90 57.34
C VAL A 245 19.17 6.00 56.70
N ARG A 246 18.33 6.81 57.34
CA ARG A 246 17.07 7.37 56.82
C ARG A 246 17.39 8.76 56.26
N VAL A 247 16.36 9.38 55.67
CA VAL A 247 16.21 10.80 55.27
C VAL A 247 16.50 10.97 53.77
N SER A 248 15.64 11.55 52.92
CA SER A 248 14.43 12.38 53.09
C SER A 248 13.58 12.34 51.82
N ARG A 249 12.27 12.53 52.00
CA ARG A 249 11.22 12.80 51.01
C ARG A 249 11.21 14.28 50.60
N LYS A 250 10.89 14.56 49.33
CA LYS A 250 9.94 15.61 48.86
C LYS A 250 9.40 15.09 47.52
N ASN A 251 8.20 14.51 47.40
CA ASN A 251 6.83 15.01 47.57
C ASN A 251 6.40 16.04 46.50
N SER A 252 5.78 15.53 45.43
CA SER A 252 4.99 16.28 44.45
C SER A 252 3.72 15.45 44.16
N GLN A 253 2.54 16.03 44.40
CA GLN A 253 1.24 15.37 44.35
C GLN A 253 0.73 15.06 42.94
N PRO A 254 -0.30 14.19 42.82
CA PRO A 254 -1.37 14.45 41.87
C PRO A 254 -2.77 14.48 42.51
N LYS A 255 -3.59 15.40 41.97
CA LYS A 255 -4.97 15.71 42.36
C LYS A 255 -5.94 14.56 42.04
N ARG A 256 -6.85 14.30 42.99
CA ARG A 256 -8.00 13.40 42.88
C ARG A 256 -9.09 14.01 41.99
N TYR A 257 -9.68 13.20 41.10
CA TYR A 257 -11.02 13.45 40.56
C TYR A 257 -12.03 12.50 41.18
N TYR A 258 -13.20 13.05 41.51
CA TYR A 258 -14.27 12.41 42.25
C TYR A 258 -15.01 11.33 41.46
N ARG A 259 -15.40 10.31 42.21
CA ARG A 259 -16.25 9.17 41.86
C ARG A 259 -17.73 9.57 41.95
N ARG A 260 -18.55 9.16 40.97
CA ARG A 260 -20.00 9.04 41.17
C ARG A 260 -20.45 7.61 40.86
N LYS A 261 -21.09 6.97 41.85
CA LYS A 261 -21.70 5.64 41.80
C LYS A 261 -23.20 5.77 41.50
N ALA A 262 -23.74 4.80 40.75
CA ALA A 262 -25.00 4.11 41.04
C ALA A 262 -24.87 2.70 40.37
N THR A 263 -24.74 1.56 41.07
CA THR A 263 -25.74 0.73 41.79
C THR A 263 -26.98 0.44 40.93
N THR A 264 -27.43 -0.79 40.65
CA THR A 264 -27.27 -2.07 41.39
C THR A 264 -27.82 -3.29 40.61
N LYS A 265 -27.20 -4.46 40.86
CA LYS A 265 -27.76 -5.84 40.96
C LYS A 265 -28.23 -6.49 39.64
N ARG A 266 -27.90 -7.76 39.34
CA ARG A 266 -28.10 -8.94 40.20
C ARG A 266 -27.22 -10.12 39.74
N SER A 267 -26.66 -10.83 40.71
CA SER A 267 -25.80 -12.02 40.58
C SER A 267 -26.63 -13.32 40.62
N TYR A 268 -26.13 -14.42 40.04
CA TYR A 268 -25.86 -15.72 40.69
C TYR A 268 -25.35 -16.78 39.67
N PRO A 269 -24.67 -17.86 40.10
CA PRO A 269 -23.50 -18.42 39.44
C PRO A 269 -23.76 -19.77 38.76
N ARG A 270 -22.87 -20.24 37.88
CA ARG A 270 -22.83 -21.66 37.56
C ARG A 270 -21.45 -22.22 37.24
N LYS A 271 -21.32 -23.47 37.68
CA LYS A 271 -20.14 -24.27 37.96
C LYS A 271 -19.38 -24.68 36.69
N SER A 272 -18.06 -24.78 36.84
CA SER A 272 -17.15 -25.50 35.95
C SER A 272 -17.35 -27.01 36.07
N THR A 273 -17.54 -27.69 34.95
CA THR A 273 -17.29 -29.13 34.83
C THR A 273 -16.56 -29.40 33.52
N THR A 274 -15.30 -29.81 33.65
CA THR A 274 -14.50 -30.51 32.65
C THR A 274 -15.21 -31.80 32.19
N ARG A 275 -15.31 -32.02 30.88
CA ARG A 275 -15.50 -33.38 30.34
C ARG A 275 -14.72 -33.59 29.04
N ARG A 276 -13.96 -34.68 29.06
CA ARG A 276 -13.12 -35.27 28.02
C ARG A 276 -13.87 -35.45 26.69
N TYR A 277 -13.18 -35.16 25.59
CA TYR A 277 -13.60 -35.51 24.23
C TYR A 277 -12.84 -36.77 23.79
N THR A 278 -13.58 -37.83 23.44
CA THR A 278 -13.10 -39.00 22.70
C THR A 278 -13.80 -39.02 21.35
N PRO A 279 -13.08 -39.22 20.22
CA PRO A 279 -13.71 -39.21 18.90
C PRO A 279 -14.37 -40.56 18.63
N ARG A 280 -15.65 -40.57 18.27
CA ARG A 280 -16.32 -41.76 17.74
C ARG A 280 -16.64 -41.54 16.27
N ASN A 281 -15.90 -42.29 15.45
CA ASN A 281 -16.10 -42.46 14.01
C ASN A 281 -17.48 -43.06 13.76
N THR A 282 -18.37 -42.32 13.08
CA THR A 282 -19.53 -42.89 12.38
C THR A 282 -19.91 -41.97 11.23
N ALA A 283 -19.72 -42.45 10.01
CA ALA A 283 -20.28 -41.83 8.80
C ALA A 283 -21.77 -42.12 8.71
N PRO A 284 -22.59 -41.17 8.22
CA PRO A 284 -23.83 -41.56 7.57
C PRO A 284 -24.03 -40.91 6.19
N ARG A 285 -24.17 -41.81 5.21
CA ARG A 285 -25.17 -41.86 4.12
C ARG A 285 -25.61 -40.56 3.43
N ARG A 286 -25.38 -40.57 2.11
CA ARG A 286 -26.03 -39.73 1.08
C ARG A 286 -27.54 -39.63 1.31
N ARG A 287 -28.04 -38.40 1.41
CA ARG A 287 -29.46 -38.06 1.18
C ARG A 287 -29.62 -37.43 -0.19
N SER A 288 -30.61 -37.93 -0.91
CA SER A 288 -31.13 -37.46 -2.19
C SER A 288 -31.58 -35.99 -2.11
N ALA A 289 -31.32 -35.25 -3.19
CA ALA A 289 -31.68 -33.84 -3.33
C ALA A 289 -33.20 -33.65 -3.50
N PRO A 290 -33.82 -32.64 -2.86
CA PRO A 290 -35.20 -32.27 -3.16
C PRO A 290 -35.28 -31.42 -4.45
N ALA A 291 -36.36 -31.64 -5.21
CA ALA A 291 -36.64 -31.02 -6.50
C ALA A 291 -36.71 -29.48 -6.44
N LYS A 292 -36.12 -28.81 -7.44
CA LYS A 292 -36.18 -27.36 -7.62
C LYS A 292 -37.60 -26.91 -7.97
N ARG A 293 -38.24 -26.18 -7.06
CA ARG A 293 -39.46 -25.42 -7.31
C ARG A 293 -39.11 -24.27 -8.26
N ARG A 294 -39.64 -24.30 -9.49
CA ARG A 294 -39.52 -23.21 -10.48
C ARG A 294 -40.28 -22.00 -9.96
N TYR A 295 -39.59 -20.89 -9.71
CA TYR A 295 -40.24 -19.58 -9.56
C TYR A 295 -40.55 -19.04 -10.97
N ALA A 296 -41.82 -18.71 -11.21
CA ALA A 296 -42.23 -17.95 -12.38
C ALA A 296 -41.73 -16.49 -12.24
N PRO A 297 -41.21 -15.86 -13.32
CA PRO A 297 -40.79 -14.46 -13.26
C PRO A 297 -42.01 -13.53 -13.17
N ALA A 298 -41.87 -12.47 -12.36
CA ALA A 298 -42.86 -11.40 -12.23
C ALA A 298 -43.06 -10.66 -13.56
N PRO A 299 -44.27 -10.12 -13.84
CA PRO A 299 -44.54 -9.45 -15.11
C PRO A 299 -43.71 -8.16 -15.27
N ALA A 300 -43.09 -8.03 -16.44
CA ALA A 300 -42.28 -6.88 -16.82
C ALA A 300 -43.10 -5.58 -16.81
N ARG A 301 -42.65 -4.58 -16.04
CA ARG A 301 -43.16 -3.21 -16.16
C ARG A 301 -42.79 -2.68 -17.55
N ARG A 302 -43.81 -2.33 -18.35
CA ARG A 302 -43.67 -1.69 -19.66
C ARG A 302 -42.86 -0.39 -19.51
N ARG A 303 -41.69 -0.32 -20.13
CA ARG A 303 -40.97 0.94 -20.35
C ARG A 303 -41.81 1.83 -21.29
N PRO A 304 -41.97 3.13 -21.02
CA PRO A 304 -42.54 4.05 -22.00
C PRO A 304 -41.63 4.12 -23.24
N ALA A 305 -42.24 4.18 -24.42
CA ALA A 305 -41.55 4.25 -25.70
C ALA A 305 -40.62 5.48 -25.77
N PRO A 306 -39.45 5.39 -26.44
CA PRO A 306 -38.61 6.56 -26.65
C PRO A 306 -39.34 7.57 -27.53
N ALA A 307 -39.37 8.83 -27.09
CA ALA A 307 -39.89 9.94 -27.88
C ALA A 307 -39.19 9.98 -29.24
N ARG A 308 -39.97 10.08 -30.31
CA ARG A 308 -39.48 10.26 -31.69
C ARG A 308 -38.42 11.37 -31.72
N ALA A 309 -37.18 11.00 -32.03
CA ALA A 309 -36.14 11.95 -32.36
C ALA A 309 -36.61 12.78 -33.57
N ARG A 310 -36.82 14.09 -33.36
CA ARG A 310 -36.95 15.02 -34.47
C ARG A 310 -35.65 14.95 -35.27
N ARG A 311 -35.73 14.52 -36.53
CA ARG A 311 -34.60 14.53 -37.47
C ARG A 311 -34.02 15.94 -37.48
N ARG A 312 -32.76 16.09 -37.07
CA ARG A 312 -31.99 17.30 -37.34
C ARG A 312 -31.91 17.46 -38.87
N PRO A 313 -32.10 18.66 -39.43
CA PRO A 313 -31.83 18.89 -40.84
C PRO A 313 -30.34 18.63 -41.13
N ALA A 314 -30.07 18.04 -42.29
CA ALA A 314 -28.70 17.74 -42.74
C ALA A 314 -27.85 19.02 -42.77
N PRO A 315 -26.56 18.96 -42.41
CA PRO A 315 -25.67 20.09 -42.56
C PRO A 315 -25.53 20.45 -44.04
N ALA A 316 -25.59 21.75 -44.36
CA ALA A 316 -25.41 22.27 -45.71
C ALA A 316 -24.05 21.81 -46.30
N PRO A 317 -23.98 21.55 -47.61
CA PRO A 317 -22.74 21.12 -48.25
C PRO A 317 -21.64 22.16 -48.04
N ARG A 318 -20.46 21.70 -47.60
CA ARG A 318 -19.25 22.53 -47.50
C ARG A 318 -18.91 23.12 -48.87
N VAL A 319 -18.93 24.45 -48.96
CA VAL A 319 -18.36 25.18 -50.09
C VAL A 319 -16.86 24.88 -50.15
N ALA A 320 -16.40 24.34 -51.27
CA ALA A 320 -14.98 24.08 -51.51
C ALA A 320 -14.18 25.41 -51.49
N PRO A 321 -13.00 25.47 -50.86
CA PRO A 321 -12.18 26.67 -50.92
C PRO A 321 -11.68 26.91 -52.35
N LYS A 322 -11.75 28.16 -52.80
CA LYS A 322 -11.22 28.60 -54.11
C LYS A 322 -9.71 28.28 -54.21
N PRO A 323 -9.20 27.88 -55.38
CA PRO A 323 -7.78 27.57 -55.53
C PRO A 323 -6.92 28.82 -55.33
N VAL A 324 -5.91 28.71 -54.46
CA VAL A 324 -4.88 29.73 -54.27
C VAL A 324 -3.94 29.69 -55.47
N ALA A 325 -3.79 30.83 -56.16
CA ALA A 325 -2.88 30.97 -57.28
C ALA A 325 -1.41 30.80 -56.82
N ARG A 326 -0.67 29.92 -57.51
CA ARG A 326 0.79 29.77 -57.31
C ARG A 326 1.52 31.05 -57.74
N PRO A 327 2.53 31.52 -56.98
CA PRO A 327 3.39 32.59 -57.45
C PRO A 327 4.29 32.11 -58.61
N LYS A 328 4.43 32.95 -59.64
CA LYS A 328 5.31 32.72 -60.80
C LYS A 328 6.80 32.70 -60.37
N PRO A 329 7.64 31.85 -60.97
CA PRO A 329 9.08 31.83 -60.66
C PRO A 329 9.77 33.10 -61.18
N GLN A 330 10.49 33.79 -60.29
CA GLN A 330 11.36 34.91 -60.66
C GLN A 330 12.55 34.41 -61.48
N ARG A 331 12.75 34.99 -62.67
CA ARG A 331 13.94 34.78 -63.51
C ARG A 331 15.15 35.43 -62.84
N ARG A 332 16.23 34.67 -62.67
CA ARG A 332 17.57 35.21 -62.35
C ARG A 332 18.14 35.98 -63.56
N PRO A 333 18.79 37.13 -63.37
CA PRO A 333 19.55 37.77 -64.43
C PRO A 333 20.92 37.09 -64.64
N ALA A 334 21.33 37.03 -65.91
CA ALA A 334 22.61 36.53 -66.40
C ALA A 334 23.79 37.45 -65.97
N GLY A 335 24.98 36.84 -65.87
CA GLY A 335 26.13 37.39 -65.16
C GLY A 335 26.99 38.46 -65.85
N GLY A 336 27.96 38.93 -65.07
CA GLY A 336 29.11 39.76 -65.45
C GLY A 336 30.36 39.34 -64.64
N PRO A 337 31.58 39.71 -65.06
CA PRO A 337 32.73 38.79 -65.17
C PRO A 337 33.59 38.58 -63.91
N LEU A 338 34.26 37.43 -63.89
CA LEU A 338 35.22 36.93 -62.89
C LEU A 338 36.52 37.76 -62.84
N ALA A 339 36.94 38.13 -61.62
CA ALA A 339 38.28 38.66 -61.31
C ALA A 339 39.22 37.51 -60.86
N PRO A 340 40.55 37.60 -61.10
CA PRO A 340 41.50 36.48 -60.95
C PRO A 340 41.96 36.26 -59.49
N PRO A 341 42.58 35.09 -59.19
CA PRO A 341 42.85 34.67 -57.82
C PRO A 341 44.12 35.31 -57.24
N ALA A 342 44.04 35.81 -56.00
CA ALA A 342 45.20 36.21 -55.20
C ALA A 342 45.73 35.04 -54.37
N ALA A 343 47.06 34.95 -54.32
CA ALA A 343 47.85 33.85 -53.81
C ALA A 343 47.83 33.66 -52.28
N ARG A 344 48.19 32.43 -51.88
CA ARG A 344 48.53 31.99 -50.51
C ARG A 344 49.54 32.91 -49.81
N LYS A 345 49.38 33.06 -48.50
CA LYS A 345 50.47 32.96 -47.52
C LYS A 345 50.00 32.11 -46.36
#